data_AF-A0A835VSV9-F1
#
_entry.id   AF-A0A835VSV9-F1
#
_cell.length_a   1.000
_cell.length_b   1.000
_cell.length_c   1.000
_cell.angle_alpha   90.00
_cell.angle_beta   90.00
_cell.angle_gamma   90.00
#
_symmetry.space_group_name_H-M   'P 1'
#
loop_
_entity.id
_entity.type
_entity.pdbx_description
1 polymer ?
#
loop_
_entity_poly.entity_id
_entity_poly.type
_entity_poly.pdbx_seq_one_letter_code
_entity_poly.pdbx_strand_id
1 'polypeptide(L)'
;MKWHFNRNGWPATKYGPPPASEEAKNKLVDELQDCKTDHYKVIVDSAAEARPGVLELMDEGLARDDVAMAICSAATKAGFDKVVNSVVGRERLAKFDVILAGDDVTKKKPDPLIYNMAREWLGVPADRCVVIEDSLVGLRAAVGAGMHCIITPTASTAAADFCGEGAAAVVQQLRGDTYQVAIDDIFGFVCDDKGACESVPDVHLREGMCAIPWSTGSDAK
;
A
#
# COMPACT_ATOMS: atom_id res chain seq x y z
N MET A 1 18.77 1.50 6.45
CA MET A 1 20.02 1.13 7.15
C MET A 1 21.01 2.29 7.23
N LYS A 2 21.50 2.86 6.12
CA LYS A 2 22.43 4.01 6.11
C LYS A 2 22.04 5.16 7.04
N TRP A 3 20.79 5.63 6.95
CA TRP A 3 20.27 6.69 7.82
C TRP A 3 20.46 6.37 9.31
N HIS A 4 20.16 5.13 9.72
CA HIS A 4 20.29 4.69 11.10
C HIS A 4 21.76 4.61 11.53
N PHE A 5 22.65 4.01 10.73
CA PHE A 5 24.07 3.87 11.07
C PHE A 5 24.80 5.21 11.09
N ASN A 6 24.45 6.14 10.20
CA ASN A 6 25.01 7.49 10.23
C ASN A 6 24.64 8.26 11.51
N ARG A 7 23.49 7.94 12.13
CA ARG A 7 23.02 8.60 13.36
C ARG A 7 23.46 7.89 14.64
N ASN A 8 23.56 6.56 14.60
CA ASN A 8 23.77 5.74 15.80
C ASN A 8 25.13 5.02 15.83
N GLY A 9 25.98 5.26 14.82
CA GLY A 9 27.26 4.59 14.66
C GLY A 9 27.17 3.39 13.71
N TRP A 10 28.26 3.17 12.98
CA TRP A 10 28.38 2.03 12.08
C TRP A 10 28.78 0.78 12.86
N PRO A 11 28.11 -0.37 12.64
CA PRO A 11 28.34 -1.56 13.44
C PRO A 11 29.65 -2.26 13.03
N ALA A 12 30.31 -2.89 14.00
CA ALA A 12 31.23 -3.99 13.73
C ALA A 12 30.42 -5.24 13.38
N THR A 13 30.95 -6.10 12.53
CA THR A 13 30.30 -7.38 12.19
C THR A 13 31.25 -8.54 12.43
N LYS A 14 30.74 -9.77 12.29
CA LYS A 14 31.59 -10.97 12.31
C LYS A 14 32.66 -10.99 11.20
N TYR A 15 32.55 -10.09 10.22
CA TYR A 15 33.48 -9.98 9.09
C TYR A 15 34.48 -8.82 9.22
N GLY A 16 34.39 -7.99 10.27
CA GLY A 16 35.38 -6.93 10.49
C GLY A 16 34.91 -5.75 11.34
N PRO A 17 35.79 -4.75 11.53
CA PRO A 17 35.49 -3.52 12.25
C PRO A 17 34.46 -2.66 11.46
N PRO A 18 33.93 -1.58 12.08
CA PRO A 18 33.07 -0.64 11.38
C PRO A 18 33.71 -0.12 10.08
N PRO A 19 32.95 0.00 8.98
CA PRO A 19 33.48 0.43 7.69
C PRO A 19 34.02 1.86 7.74
N ALA A 20 35.26 2.04 7.25
CA ALA A 20 35.97 3.31 7.27
C ALA A 20 35.77 4.18 6.02
N SER A 21 35.30 3.62 4.90
CA SER A 21 35.07 4.31 3.63
C SER A 21 33.61 4.22 3.18
N GLU A 22 33.17 5.13 2.30
CA GLU A 22 31.82 5.06 1.71
C GLU A 22 31.60 3.79 0.88
N GLU A 23 32.63 3.31 0.18
CA GLU A 23 32.58 2.05 -0.54
C GLU A 23 32.34 0.87 0.42
N ALA A 24 33.07 0.81 1.54
CA ALA A 24 32.89 -0.23 2.55
C ALA A 24 31.53 -0.14 3.26
N LYS A 25 31.02 1.08 3.48
CA LYS A 25 29.69 1.33 4.02
C LYS A 25 28.59 0.83 3.08
N ASN A 26 28.73 1.10 1.78
CA ASN A 26 27.80 0.62 0.76
C ASN A 26 27.79 -0.90 0.72
N LYS A 27 28.98 -1.51 0.62
CA LYS A 27 29.13 -2.97 0.60
C LYS A 27 28.49 -3.63 1.84
N LEU A 28 28.74 -3.10 3.04
CA LEU A 28 28.12 -3.63 4.26
C LEU A 28 26.59 -3.52 4.23
N VAL A 29 26.05 -2.40 3.74
CA VAL A 29 24.59 -2.23 3.63
C VAL A 29 23.99 -3.22 2.65
N ASP A 30 24.65 -3.44 1.52
CA ASP A 30 24.21 -4.40 0.50
C ASP A 30 24.21 -5.82 1.08
N GLU A 31 25.30 -6.24 1.74
CA GLU A 31 25.39 -7.55 2.41
C GLU A 31 24.31 -7.75 3.49
N LEU A 32 24.03 -6.72 4.30
CA LEU A 32 22.97 -6.77 5.31
C LEU A 32 21.58 -6.82 4.68
N GLN A 33 21.37 -6.09 3.58
CA GLN A 33 20.12 -6.08 2.86
C GLN A 33 19.86 -7.44 2.20
N ASP A 34 20.88 -8.07 1.63
CA ASP A 34 20.81 -9.41 1.05
C ASP A 34 20.48 -10.45 2.12
N CYS A 35 21.23 -10.45 3.22
CA CYS A 35 20.99 -11.33 4.37
C CYS A 35 19.56 -11.15 4.94
N LYS A 36 19.13 -9.90 5.15
CA LYS A 36 17.76 -9.59 5.58
C LYS A 36 16.73 -10.12 4.58
N THR A 37 17.01 -9.99 3.29
CA THR A 37 16.12 -10.42 2.22
C THR A 37 15.98 -11.94 2.21
N ASP A 38 17.06 -12.68 2.43
CA ASP A 38 17.03 -14.14 2.49
C ASP A 38 16.25 -14.67 3.71
N HIS A 39 16.45 -14.07 4.88
CA HIS A 39 15.62 -14.41 6.05
C HIS A 39 14.15 -14.03 5.86
N TYR A 40 13.89 -12.86 5.26
CA TYR A 40 12.54 -12.41 4.97
C TYR A 40 11.82 -13.39 4.03
N LYS A 41 12.49 -13.90 2.99
CA LYS A 41 11.93 -14.92 2.09
C LYS A 41 11.45 -16.16 2.83
N VAL A 42 12.27 -16.69 3.74
CA VAL A 42 11.92 -17.89 4.54
C VAL A 42 10.70 -17.62 5.41
N ILE A 43 10.66 -16.47 6.07
CA ILE A 43 9.53 -16.09 6.95
C ILE A 43 8.25 -15.97 6.11
N VAL A 44 8.30 -15.26 4.99
CA VAL A 44 7.13 -15.08 4.10
C VAL A 44 6.61 -16.41 3.60
N ASP A 45 7.48 -17.29 3.12
CA ASP A 45 7.10 -18.60 2.59
C ASP A 45 6.52 -19.52 3.68
N SER A 46 6.85 -19.31 4.96
CA SER A 46 6.41 -20.17 6.07
C SER A 46 5.24 -19.64 6.90
N ALA A 47 5.00 -18.34 6.91
CA ALA A 47 4.15 -17.71 7.93
C ALA A 47 3.39 -16.46 7.46
N ALA A 48 3.61 -15.97 6.24
CA ALA A 48 2.85 -14.81 5.77
C ALA A 48 1.42 -15.23 5.43
N GLU A 49 0.47 -14.45 5.95
CA GLU A 49 -0.95 -14.57 5.65
C GLU A 49 -1.48 -13.22 5.17
N ALA A 50 -2.51 -13.25 4.34
CA ALA A 50 -3.22 -12.03 3.98
C ALA A 50 -3.93 -11.48 5.21
N ARG A 51 -3.94 -10.15 5.35
CA ARG A 51 -4.75 -9.51 6.39
C ARG A 51 -6.24 -9.78 6.15
N PRO A 52 -7.06 -9.86 7.21
CA PRO A 52 -8.49 -10.14 7.10
C PRO A 52 -9.18 -9.24 6.07
N GLY A 53 -9.85 -9.84 5.08
CA GLY A 53 -10.64 -9.16 4.06
C GLY A 53 -9.86 -8.70 2.82
N VAL A 54 -8.52 -8.77 2.81
CA VAL A 54 -7.73 -8.28 1.67
C VAL A 54 -7.96 -9.10 0.40
N LEU A 55 -7.93 -10.43 0.49
CA LEU A 55 -8.09 -11.28 -0.70
C LEU A 55 -9.53 -11.23 -1.21
N GLU A 56 -10.50 -11.15 -0.31
CA GLU A 56 -11.91 -11.02 -0.63
C GLU A 56 -12.20 -9.71 -1.36
N LEU A 57 -11.67 -8.59 -0.87
CA LEU A 57 -11.83 -7.29 -1.53
C LEU A 57 -11.12 -7.26 -2.90
N MET A 58 -9.95 -7.91 -3.03
CA MET A 58 -9.30 -8.07 -4.33
C MET A 58 -10.16 -8.88 -5.30
N ASP A 59 -10.70 -10.01 -4.85
CA ASP A 59 -11.54 -10.87 -5.70
C ASP A 59 -12.83 -10.17 -6.13
N GLU A 60 -13.45 -9.40 -5.24
CA GLU A 60 -14.61 -8.58 -5.57
C GLU A 60 -14.27 -7.50 -6.61
N GLY A 61 -13.19 -6.74 -6.41
CA GLY A 61 -12.75 -5.73 -7.37
C GLY A 61 -12.40 -6.30 -8.73
N LEU A 62 -11.70 -7.44 -8.77
CA LEU A 62 -11.34 -8.14 -10.02
C LEU A 62 -12.54 -8.76 -10.75
N ALA A 63 -13.68 -8.92 -10.09
CA ALA A 63 -14.92 -9.43 -10.70
C ALA A 63 -15.80 -8.33 -11.29
N ARG A 64 -15.41 -7.05 -11.15
CA ARG A 64 -16.18 -5.89 -11.58
C ARG A 64 -15.63 -5.30 -12.87
N ASP A 65 -16.51 -5.07 -13.84
CA ASP A 65 -16.14 -4.43 -15.11
C ASP A 65 -16.00 -2.91 -15.00
N ASP A 66 -16.50 -2.31 -13.92
CA ASP A 66 -16.49 -0.86 -13.67
C ASP A 66 -15.35 -0.42 -12.73
N VAL A 67 -14.47 -1.34 -12.34
CA VAL A 67 -13.36 -1.07 -11.41
C VAL A 67 -12.04 -1.56 -12.01
N ALA A 68 -11.12 -0.63 -12.22
CA ALA A 68 -9.75 -0.94 -12.62
C ALA A 68 -8.88 -1.23 -11.38
N MET A 69 -8.06 -2.28 -11.43
CA MET A 69 -7.32 -2.79 -10.27
C MET A 69 -5.80 -2.65 -10.48
N ALA A 70 -5.13 -2.01 -9.53
CA ALA A 70 -3.67 -1.88 -9.54
C ALA A 70 -3.02 -2.25 -8.20
N ILE A 71 -1.77 -2.73 -8.27
CA ILE A 71 -0.89 -2.89 -7.10
C ILE A 71 0.31 -1.95 -7.23
N CYS A 72 0.53 -1.12 -6.21
CA CYS A 72 1.65 -0.18 -6.14
C CYS A 72 2.49 -0.42 -4.88
N SER A 73 3.54 -1.25 -5.01
CA SER A 73 4.37 -1.66 -3.88
C SER A 73 5.70 -0.92 -3.81
N ALA A 74 6.17 -0.62 -2.59
CA ALA A 74 7.53 -0.11 -2.37
C ALA A 74 8.59 -1.23 -2.33
N ALA A 75 8.17 -2.50 -2.35
CA ALA A 75 9.08 -3.64 -2.36
C ALA A 75 9.88 -3.71 -3.67
N THR A 76 11.09 -4.26 -3.62
CA THR A 76 11.79 -4.68 -4.84
C THR A 76 10.98 -5.76 -5.55
N LYS A 77 11.14 -5.94 -6.87
CA LYS A 77 10.43 -6.98 -7.64
C LYS A 77 10.62 -8.37 -7.02
N ALA A 78 11.86 -8.70 -6.65
CA ALA A 78 12.17 -9.96 -5.99
C ALA A 78 11.42 -10.14 -4.65
N GLY A 79 11.21 -9.06 -3.89
CA GLY A 79 10.44 -9.09 -2.65
C GLY A 79 8.93 -9.20 -2.92
N PHE A 80 8.43 -8.49 -3.92
CA PHE A 80 7.04 -8.54 -4.35
C PHE A 80 6.64 -9.95 -4.83
N ASP A 81 7.40 -10.54 -5.76
CA ASP A 81 7.14 -11.87 -6.32
C ASP A 81 7.06 -12.95 -5.24
N LYS A 82 7.76 -12.76 -4.12
CA LYS A 82 7.73 -13.69 -2.99
C LYS A 82 6.42 -13.63 -2.21
N VAL A 83 5.96 -12.43 -1.85
CA VAL A 83 4.64 -12.25 -1.23
C VAL A 83 3.54 -12.81 -2.14
N VAL A 84 3.68 -12.62 -3.45
CA VAL A 84 2.75 -13.16 -4.45
C VAL A 84 2.68 -14.67 -4.39
N ASN A 85 3.81 -15.36 -4.44
CA ASN A 85 3.82 -16.82 -4.48
C ASN A 85 3.25 -17.44 -3.19
N SER A 86 3.37 -16.75 -2.06
CA SER A 86 3.05 -17.32 -0.75
C SER A 86 1.67 -16.89 -0.23
N VAL A 87 1.15 -15.73 -0.67
CA VAL A 87 -0.09 -15.14 -0.12
C VAL A 87 -1.14 -14.85 -1.20
N VAL A 88 -0.78 -14.07 -2.22
CA VAL A 88 -1.77 -13.51 -3.17
C VAL A 88 -2.11 -14.49 -4.30
N GLY A 89 -1.18 -15.34 -4.70
CA GLY A 89 -1.33 -16.27 -5.82
C GLY A 89 -1.18 -15.60 -7.19
N ARG A 90 -0.53 -16.32 -8.11
CA ARG A 90 -0.25 -15.81 -9.48
C ARG A 90 -1.52 -15.65 -10.32
N GLU A 91 -2.55 -16.45 -10.08
CA GLU A 91 -3.80 -16.37 -10.83
C GLU A 91 -4.51 -15.03 -10.59
N ARG A 92 -4.56 -14.58 -9.33
CA ARG A 92 -5.14 -13.30 -8.95
C ARG A 92 -4.35 -12.15 -9.57
N LEU A 93 -3.01 -12.20 -9.47
CA LEU A 93 -2.15 -11.20 -10.07
C LEU A 93 -2.28 -11.06 -11.58
N ALA A 94 -2.49 -12.17 -12.30
CA ALA A 94 -2.66 -12.13 -13.74
C ALA A 94 -3.93 -11.37 -14.18
N LYS A 95 -4.86 -11.12 -13.26
CA LYS A 95 -6.10 -10.36 -13.49
C LYS A 95 -5.97 -8.88 -13.16
N PHE A 96 -4.89 -8.44 -12.51
CA PHE A 96 -4.65 -7.02 -12.26
C PHE A 96 -4.23 -6.32 -13.54
N ASP A 97 -4.80 -5.13 -13.78
CA ASP A 97 -4.50 -4.31 -14.94
C ASP A 97 -3.09 -3.74 -14.89
N VAL A 98 -2.64 -3.35 -13.68
CA VAL A 98 -1.33 -2.72 -13.46
C VAL A 98 -0.68 -3.23 -12.19
N ILE A 99 0.60 -3.60 -12.27
CA ILE A 99 1.43 -3.94 -11.12
C ILE A 99 2.74 -3.17 -11.22
N LEU A 100 3.00 -2.31 -10.24
CA LEU A 100 4.22 -1.53 -10.10
C LEU A 100 4.90 -1.87 -8.77
N ALA A 101 6.16 -2.28 -8.84
CA ALA A 101 7.02 -2.47 -7.68
C ALA A 101 8.02 -1.31 -7.55
N GLY A 102 8.77 -1.28 -6.46
CA GLY A 102 9.70 -0.21 -6.12
C GLY A 102 10.87 -0.06 -7.11
N ASP A 103 11.13 -1.08 -7.92
CA ASP A 103 12.16 -1.05 -8.97
C ASP A 103 11.61 -0.53 -10.32
N ASP A 104 10.28 -0.36 -10.45
CA ASP A 104 9.64 0.20 -11.64
C ASP A 104 9.63 1.74 -11.65
N VAL A 105 10.04 2.38 -10.54
CA VAL A 105 9.99 3.83 -10.36
C VAL A 105 11.34 4.41 -9.97
N THR A 106 11.65 5.58 -10.53
CA THR A 106 12.90 6.30 -10.24
C THR A 106 12.85 7.06 -8.91
N LYS A 107 11.64 7.40 -8.45
CA LYS A 107 11.39 8.07 -7.18
C LYS A 107 10.46 7.21 -6.32
N LYS A 108 10.86 7.00 -5.07
CA LYS A 108 10.14 6.18 -4.11
C LYS A 108 9.17 7.03 -3.29
N LYS A 109 8.11 6.41 -2.77
CA LYS A 109 7.20 7.03 -1.79
C LYS A 109 8.03 7.72 -0.69
N PRO A 110 7.71 8.96 -0.27
CA PRO A 110 6.44 9.66 -0.43
C PRO A 110 6.26 10.41 -1.76
N ASP A 111 7.18 10.29 -2.72
CA ASP A 111 6.96 10.84 -4.06
C ASP A 111 5.74 10.14 -4.72
N PRO A 112 4.84 10.89 -5.38
CA PRO A 112 3.60 10.34 -5.94
C PRO A 112 3.79 9.55 -7.24
N LEU A 113 5.01 9.46 -7.77
CA LEU A 113 5.29 8.88 -9.09
C LEU A 113 4.65 7.51 -9.33
N ILE A 114 4.72 6.59 -8.36
CA ILE A 114 4.17 5.23 -8.54
C ILE A 114 2.66 5.23 -8.76
N TYR A 115 1.93 6.09 -8.04
CA TYR A 115 0.48 6.21 -8.19
C TYR A 115 0.11 6.96 -9.46
N ASN A 116 0.84 8.04 -9.78
CA ASN A 116 0.65 8.77 -11.04
C ASN A 116 0.84 7.86 -12.26
N MET A 117 1.90 7.06 -12.27
CA MET A 117 2.12 6.07 -13.31
C MET A 117 0.96 5.07 -13.37
N ALA A 118 0.54 4.49 -12.23
CA ALA A 118 -0.56 3.53 -12.24
C ALA A 118 -1.84 4.11 -12.86
N ARG A 119 -2.29 5.30 -12.41
CA ARG A 119 -3.50 5.92 -12.97
C ARG A 119 -3.37 6.27 -14.46
N GLU A 120 -2.16 6.65 -14.90
CA GLU A 120 -1.90 6.95 -16.32
C GLU A 120 -1.98 5.71 -17.19
N TRP A 121 -1.47 4.57 -16.70
CA TRP A 121 -1.63 3.28 -17.36
C TRP A 121 -3.09 2.83 -17.42
N LEU A 122 -3.86 3.07 -16.35
CA LEU A 122 -5.28 2.73 -16.29
C LEU A 122 -6.18 3.72 -17.05
N GLY A 123 -5.70 4.92 -17.37
CA GLY A 123 -6.52 5.97 -17.96
C GLY A 123 -7.57 6.56 -17.00
N VAL A 124 -7.35 6.47 -15.69
CA VAL A 124 -8.30 6.92 -14.65
C VAL A 124 -7.86 8.27 -14.08
N PRO A 125 -8.77 9.26 -13.92
CA PRO A 125 -8.42 10.53 -13.29
C PRO A 125 -8.19 10.35 -11.79
N ALA A 126 -7.29 11.15 -11.21
CA ALA A 126 -6.83 10.95 -9.82
C ALA A 126 -7.97 11.01 -8.79
N ASP A 127 -8.96 11.85 -9.03
CA ASP A 127 -10.14 12.05 -8.18
C ASP A 127 -11.13 10.87 -8.22
N ARG A 128 -10.95 9.92 -9.17
CA ARG A 128 -11.67 8.64 -9.24
C ARG A 128 -10.82 7.45 -8.76
N CYS A 129 -9.63 7.71 -8.24
CA CYS A 129 -8.78 6.67 -7.66
C CYS A 129 -8.91 6.64 -6.12
N VAL A 130 -9.06 5.44 -5.57
CA VAL A 130 -8.95 5.19 -4.13
C VAL A 130 -7.77 4.27 -3.88
N VAL A 131 -6.84 4.70 -3.03
CA VAL A 131 -5.66 3.94 -2.63
C VAL A 131 -5.90 3.34 -1.25
N ILE A 132 -5.57 2.05 -1.06
CA ILE A 132 -5.53 1.41 0.26
C ILE A 132 -4.06 1.31 0.69
N GLU A 133 -3.72 1.91 1.84
CA GLU A 133 -2.36 2.01 2.37
C GLU A 133 -2.30 1.70 3.86
N ASP A 134 -1.10 1.59 4.43
CA ASP A 134 -0.91 1.29 5.86
C ASP A 134 0.05 2.26 6.59
N SER A 135 0.66 3.19 5.85
CA SER A 135 1.75 4.03 6.36
C SER A 135 1.63 5.50 5.94
N LEU A 136 2.22 6.41 6.72
CA LEU A 136 2.27 7.84 6.38
C LEU A 136 3.05 8.12 5.09
N VAL A 137 4.08 7.30 4.81
CA VAL A 137 4.87 7.43 3.58
C VAL A 137 4.01 7.11 2.36
N GLY A 138 3.19 6.06 2.46
CA GLY A 138 2.21 5.70 1.44
C GLY A 138 1.08 6.71 1.29
N LEU A 139 0.51 7.15 2.41
CA LEU A 139 -0.52 8.18 2.45
C LEU A 139 -0.08 9.44 1.71
N ARG A 140 1.10 9.98 2.06
CA ARG A 140 1.63 11.21 1.45
C ARG A 140 1.85 11.06 -0.06
N ALA A 141 2.26 9.87 -0.52
CA ALA A 141 2.37 9.61 -1.96
C ALA A 141 0.99 9.58 -2.64
N ALA A 142 -0.03 8.96 -2.03
CA ALA A 142 -1.39 8.91 -2.60
C ALA A 142 -2.03 10.30 -2.65
N VAL A 143 -1.99 11.04 -1.53
CA VAL A 143 -2.49 12.43 -1.45
C VAL A 143 -1.71 13.35 -2.39
N GLY A 144 -0.38 13.19 -2.48
CA GLY A 144 0.45 13.93 -3.42
C GLY A 144 0.16 13.62 -4.90
N ALA A 145 -0.48 12.49 -5.19
CA ALA A 145 -0.99 12.14 -6.52
C ALA A 145 -2.41 12.68 -6.79
N GLY A 146 -3.02 13.37 -5.81
CA GLY A 146 -4.39 13.87 -5.90
C GLY A 146 -5.46 12.79 -5.74
N MET A 147 -5.10 11.63 -5.17
CA MET A 147 -6.01 10.50 -4.98
C MET A 147 -6.58 10.45 -3.56
N HIS A 148 -7.74 9.82 -3.41
CA HIS A 148 -8.24 9.45 -2.10
C HIS A 148 -7.43 8.29 -1.53
N CYS A 149 -7.24 8.29 -0.21
CA CYS A 149 -6.46 7.26 0.46
C CYS A 149 -7.19 6.78 1.72
N ILE A 150 -7.45 5.47 1.78
CA ILE A 150 -7.96 4.78 2.95
C ILE A 150 -6.79 4.07 3.61
N ILE A 151 -6.67 4.23 4.93
CA ILE A 151 -5.60 3.61 5.69
C ILE A 151 -6.12 2.38 6.42
N THR A 152 -5.37 1.29 6.31
CA THR A 152 -5.48 0.09 7.14
C THR A 152 -4.23 -0.02 8.02
N PRO A 153 -4.21 0.55 9.24
CA PRO A 153 -3.00 0.61 10.05
C PRO A 153 -2.45 -0.77 10.39
N THR A 154 -1.14 -0.86 10.63
CA THR A 154 -0.51 -2.03 11.26
C THR A 154 -0.13 -1.68 12.69
N ALA A 155 0.26 -2.68 13.48
CA ALA A 155 0.81 -2.45 14.83
C ALA A 155 1.98 -1.44 14.84
N SER A 156 2.75 -1.36 13.75
CA SER A 156 3.88 -0.43 13.62
C SER A 156 3.48 1.00 13.25
N THR A 157 2.26 1.20 12.75
CA THR A 157 1.77 2.51 12.27
C THR A 157 0.52 3.01 13.00
N ALA A 158 0.00 2.25 13.97
CA ALA A 158 -1.22 2.54 14.71
C ALA A 158 -1.25 3.88 15.46
N ALA A 159 -0.09 4.43 15.85
CA ALA A 159 0.01 5.70 16.58
C ALA A 159 0.06 6.94 15.67
N ALA A 160 0.02 6.77 14.34
CA ALA A 160 0.08 7.89 13.40
C ALA A 160 -1.28 8.60 13.27
N ASP A 161 -1.25 9.93 13.16
CA ASP A 161 -2.43 10.73 12.82
C ASP A 161 -2.64 10.75 11.30
N PHE A 162 -3.34 9.73 10.79
CA PHE A 162 -3.59 9.60 9.35
C PHE A 162 -4.61 10.61 8.82
N CYS A 163 -5.67 10.90 9.56
CA CYS A 163 -6.69 11.85 9.13
C CYS A 163 -6.12 13.28 9.09
N GLY A 164 -5.30 13.67 10.08
CA GLY A 164 -4.59 14.94 10.07
C GLY A 164 -3.59 15.09 8.91
N GLU A 165 -3.08 13.97 8.40
CA GLU A 165 -2.20 13.89 7.23
C GLU A 165 -2.94 13.71 5.90
N GLY A 166 -4.28 13.75 5.93
CA GLY A 166 -5.12 13.81 4.74
C GLY A 166 -5.72 12.48 4.26
N ALA A 167 -5.64 11.41 5.05
CA ALA A 167 -6.41 10.19 4.76
C ALA A 167 -7.90 10.49 4.70
N ALA A 168 -8.62 9.83 3.80
CA ALA A 168 -10.07 9.93 3.70
C ALA A 168 -10.77 9.15 4.81
N ALA A 169 -10.26 7.94 5.08
CA ALA A 169 -10.74 7.09 6.15
C ALA A 169 -9.60 6.26 6.75
N VAL A 170 -9.77 5.85 8.00
CA VAL A 170 -8.96 4.83 8.65
C VAL A 170 -9.86 3.65 9.02
N VAL A 171 -9.53 2.47 8.51
CA VAL A 171 -10.27 1.22 8.67
C VAL A 171 -9.32 0.18 9.28
N GLN A 172 -9.56 -0.29 10.50
CA GLN A 172 -8.58 -1.14 11.21
C GLN A 172 -8.30 -2.47 10.48
N GLN A 173 -9.34 -3.06 9.92
CA GLN A 173 -9.30 -4.30 9.15
C GLN A 173 -10.44 -4.34 8.15
N LEU A 174 -10.25 -5.02 7.03
CA LEU A 174 -11.26 -5.11 5.96
C LEU A 174 -12.28 -6.22 6.21
N ARG A 175 -12.07 -7.05 7.25
CA ARG A 175 -13.02 -8.04 7.74
C ARG A 175 -12.93 -8.17 9.24
N GLY A 176 -14.07 -8.18 9.92
CA GLY A 176 -14.22 -8.59 11.31
C GLY A 176 -15.19 -9.76 11.44
N ASP A 177 -15.53 -10.14 12.67
CA ASP A 177 -16.40 -11.30 12.93
C ASP A 177 -17.84 -11.10 12.39
N THR A 178 -18.27 -9.85 12.27
CA THR A 178 -19.65 -9.48 11.92
C THR A 178 -19.75 -8.63 10.65
N TYR A 179 -18.63 -8.33 10.00
CA TYR A 179 -18.60 -7.44 8.83
C TYR A 179 -17.47 -7.78 7.86
N GLN A 180 -17.70 -7.43 6.60
CA GLN A 180 -16.72 -7.48 5.51
C GLN A 180 -16.88 -6.18 4.74
N VAL A 181 -15.78 -5.45 4.56
CA VAL A 181 -15.74 -4.25 3.71
C VAL A 181 -15.82 -4.71 2.25
N ALA A 182 -16.76 -4.12 1.52
CA ALA A 182 -16.98 -4.32 0.09
C ALA A 182 -16.38 -3.17 -0.73
N ILE A 183 -16.27 -3.36 -2.04
CA ILE A 183 -15.79 -2.29 -2.96
C ILE A 183 -16.70 -1.07 -2.92
N ASP A 184 -18.02 -1.28 -2.78
CA ASP A 184 -18.97 -0.16 -2.67
C ASP A 184 -18.75 0.66 -1.38
N ASP A 185 -18.34 0.03 -0.28
CA ASP A 185 -18.01 0.75 0.97
C ASP A 185 -16.76 1.63 0.78
N ILE A 186 -15.74 1.11 0.06
CA ILE A 186 -14.50 1.83 -0.26
C ILE A 186 -14.80 3.14 -1.00
N PHE A 187 -15.69 3.10 -2.00
CA PHE A 187 -16.12 4.31 -2.70
C PHE A 187 -17.09 5.14 -1.85
N GLY A 188 -17.94 4.50 -1.05
CA GLY A 188 -18.85 5.19 -0.11
C GLY A 188 -18.10 6.07 0.90
N PHE A 189 -16.97 5.60 1.44
CA PHE A 189 -16.14 6.37 2.39
C PHE A 189 -15.58 7.66 1.81
N VAL A 190 -15.48 7.77 0.48
CA VAL A 190 -14.95 8.97 -0.19
C VAL A 190 -16.06 9.86 -0.78
N CYS A 191 -17.30 9.37 -0.86
CA CYS A 191 -18.42 10.03 -1.54
C CYS A 191 -19.46 10.74 -0.62
N ASP A 192 -19.20 10.95 0.68
CA ASP A 192 -20.11 11.58 1.68
C ASP A 192 -21.49 10.91 1.84
N ASP A 193 -21.67 9.68 1.33
CA ASP A 193 -22.87 8.90 1.58
C ASP A 193 -22.81 8.33 3.01
N LYS A 194 -23.27 9.13 3.98
CA LYS A 194 -23.28 8.80 5.42
C LYS A 194 -23.91 7.44 5.74
N GLY A 195 -24.81 6.94 4.88
CA GLY A 195 -25.44 5.63 5.04
C GLY A 195 -24.53 4.42 4.74
N ALA A 196 -23.48 4.59 3.93
CA ALA A 196 -22.52 3.52 3.63
C ALA A 196 -21.53 3.28 4.78
N CYS A 197 -21.32 4.27 5.66
CA CYS A 197 -20.38 4.17 6.77
C CYS A 197 -20.95 3.48 8.02
N GLU A 198 -22.28 3.37 8.15
CA GLU A 198 -22.91 2.76 9.34
C GLU A 198 -22.77 1.23 9.39
N SER A 199 -22.44 0.59 8.26
CA SER A 199 -22.30 -0.87 8.14
C SER A 199 -20.94 -1.41 8.60
N VAL A 200 -19.90 -0.56 8.66
CA VAL A 200 -18.52 -0.96 9.02
C VAL A 200 -18.12 -0.31 10.34
N PRO A 201 -17.91 -1.09 11.42
CA PRO A 201 -17.52 -0.54 12.71
C PRO A 201 -16.06 -0.04 12.69
N ASP A 202 -15.74 0.88 13.60
CA ASP A 202 -14.39 1.43 13.82
C ASP A 202 -13.75 2.16 12.62
N VAL A 203 -14.57 2.64 11.68
CA VAL A 203 -14.14 3.52 10.60
C VAL A 203 -14.05 4.96 11.11
N HIS A 204 -12.88 5.58 10.93
CA HIS A 204 -12.66 6.99 11.27
C HIS A 204 -12.57 7.79 9.97
N LEU A 205 -13.63 8.55 9.66
CA LEU A 205 -13.67 9.43 8.50
C LEU A 205 -13.00 10.78 8.81
N ARG A 206 -12.41 11.40 7.78
CA ARG A 206 -11.91 12.77 7.88
C ARG A 206 -13.07 13.77 7.83
N GLU A 207 -13.10 14.70 8.78
CA GLU A 207 -14.11 15.77 8.80
C GLU A 207 -13.97 16.72 7.60
N GLY A 208 -15.11 17.14 7.04
CA GLY A 208 -15.18 18.22 6.05
C GLY A 208 -14.77 17.85 4.61
N MET A 209 -14.74 16.56 4.25
CA MET A 209 -14.56 16.16 2.85
C MET A 209 -15.79 16.53 2.00
N CYS A 210 -15.57 17.21 0.86
CA CYS A 210 -16.59 17.34 -0.17
C CYS A 210 -16.68 16.02 -0.96
N ALA A 211 -17.89 15.48 -1.08
CA ALA A 211 -18.19 14.34 -1.94
C ALA A 211 -17.79 14.59 -3.39
N ILE A 212 -17.28 13.55 -4.05
CA ILE A 212 -17.38 13.44 -5.50
C ILE A 212 -18.58 12.53 -5.78
N PRO A 213 -19.61 12.98 -6.52
CA PRO A 213 -20.73 12.12 -6.87
C PRO A 213 -20.22 10.91 -7.68
N TRP A 214 -20.43 9.70 -7.16
CA TRP A 214 -20.27 8.48 -7.93
C TRP A 214 -21.34 8.47 -9.02
N SER A 215 -20.97 8.81 -10.26
CA SER A 215 -21.88 8.67 -11.40
C SER A 215 -21.92 7.20 -11.81
N THR A 216 -23.05 6.54 -11.61
CA THR A 216 -23.28 5.19 -12.13
C THR A 216 -23.19 5.17 -13.66
N GLY A 217 -22.01 4.81 -14.18
CA GLY A 217 -21.82 4.04 -15.41
C GLY A 217 -22.54 4.40 -16.72
N SER A 218 -22.81 5.67 -17.06
CA SER A 218 -23.41 6.00 -18.38
C SER A 218 -22.64 7.00 -19.26
N ASP A 219 -21.72 7.80 -18.71
CA ASP A 219 -21.09 8.90 -19.48
C ASP A 219 -19.59 8.70 -19.79
N ALA A 220 -19.05 7.49 -19.63
CA ALA A 220 -17.69 7.16 -20.06
C ALA A 220 -17.73 6.32 -21.36
N LYS A 221 -17.88 7.01 -22.49
CA LYS A 221 -17.46 6.55 -23.82
C LYS A 221 -16.68 7.64 -24.53
#